data_AF-A0A672MMS2-F1
#
_entry.id   AF-A0A672MMS2-F1
#
_cell.length_a   1.000
_cell.length_b   1.000
_cell.length_c   1.000
_cell.angle_alpha   90.00
_cell.angle_beta   90.00
_cell.angle_gamma   90.00
#
_symmetry.space_group_name_H-M   'P 1'
#
loop_
_entity.id
_entity.type
_entity.pdbx_description
1 polymer ?
#
loop_
_entity_poly.entity_id
_entity_poly.type
_entity_poly.pdbx_seq_one_letter_code
_entity_poly.pdbx_strand_id
1 'polypeptide(L)'
;MLSFVAYYRDFAYVARDKLTHVLKCHVFRCDTPAKNIATSLHDILSTVMDNNEMIPLRLNQIFIPSEFPAPKNELVQRFQVRYLGRVPVTKPAGVDVINVALENALNGKDKEDWTPVTVNVASATLTILNSETEEVLSECRVRFLSFMGVGKDVHTFAFIMAEGPGDFICHMFWCDPNAASLSEAVQAACMLRYQKCLDARPPSSGSSCLPGPPADSVARRVGSSVKKGVQSLLGSFKRSGSQTP
;
A
#
# COMPACT_ATOMS: atom_id res chain seq x y z
N MET A 1 -27.00 3.20 11.67
CA MET A 1 -25.99 3.04 10.61
C MET A 1 -24.86 2.18 11.16
N LEU A 2 -24.92 0.88 10.91
CA LEU A 2 -23.82 -0.06 11.11
C LEU A 2 -23.25 -0.34 9.71
N SER A 3 -22.04 0.13 9.45
CA SER A 3 -21.36 -0.07 8.16
C SER A 3 -20.15 -0.95 8.38
N PHE A 4 -20.05 -2.08 7.68
CA PHE A 4 -18.99 -3.08 7.86
C PHE A 4 -17.88 -2.92 6.80
N VAL A 5 -16.62 -3.16 7.19
CA VAL A 5 -15.44 -3.17 6.32
C VAL A 5 -14.59 -4.37 6.70
N ALA A 6 -14.12 -5.15 5.72
CA ALA A 6 -13.23 -6.28 5.95
C ALA A 6 -12.00 -6.20 5.03
N TYR A 7 -10.80 -6.36 5.59
CA TYR A 7 -9.54 -6.40 4.83
C TYR A 7 -8.63 -7.51 5.38
N TYR A 8 -8.48 -8.60 4.62
CA TYR A 8 -7.76 -9.83 4.98
C TYR A 8 -8.07 -10.37 6.38
N ARG A 9 -7.47 -9.84 7.46
CA ARG A 9 -7.73 -10.18 8.88
C ARG A 9 -8.36 -9.05 9.69
N ASP A 10 -8.45 -7.83 9.18
CA ASP A 10 -9.04 -6.72 9.90
C ASP A 10 -10.52 -6.59 9.55
N PHE A 11 -11.38 -6.58 10.56
CA PHE A 11 -12.81 -6.34 10.45
C PHE A 11 -13.14 -5.04 11.18
N ALA A 12 -13.87 -4.13 10.55
CA ALA A 12 -14.30 -2.90 11.17
C ALA A 12 -15.78 -2.65 10.95
N TYR A 13 -16.41 -1.98 11.91
CA TYR A 13 -17.71 -1.39 11.68
C TYR A 13 -17.83 0.02 12.27
N VAL A 14 -18.63 0.86 11.62
CA VAL A 14 -18.97 2.19 12.13
C VAL A 14 -20.33 2.11 12.79
N ALA A 15 -20.42 2.51 14.07
CA ALA A 15 -21.69 2.62 14.79
C ALA A 15 -21.83 4.01 15.41
N ARG A 16 -23.07 4.47 15.60
CA ARG A 16 -23.34 5.73 16.28
C ARG A 16 -23.29 5.52 17.79
N ASP A 17 -22.43 6.26 18.47
CA ASP A 17 -22.37 6.30 19.92
C ASP A 17 -23.67 6.86 20.48
N LYS A 18 -24.26 6.18 21.48
CA LYS A 18 -25.57 6.52 22.02
C LYS A 18 -25.56 7.79 22.88
N LEU A 19 -24.44 8.13 23.50
CA LEU A 19 -24.32 9.28 24.40
C LEU A 19 -23.89 10.53 23.65
N THR A 20 -22.90 10.39 22.78
CA THR A 20 -22.30 11.54 22.09
C THR A 20 -22.88 11.79 20.71
N HIS A 21 -23.70 10.86 20.19
CA HIS A 21 -24.21 10.85 18.81
C HIS A 21 -23.12 10.86 17.73
N VAL A 22 -21.85 10.69 18.10
CA VAL A 22 -20.70 10.63 17.21
C VAL A 22 -20.61 9.24 16.56
N LEU A 23 -20.23 9.19 15.29
CA LEU A 23 -19.92 7.94 14.63
C LEU A 23 -18.55 7.43 15.11
N LYS A 24 -18.50 6.25 15.72
CA LYS A 24 -17.29 5.57 16.15
C LYS A 24 -16.98 4.42 15.20
N CYS A 25 -15.71 4.34 14.78
CA CYS A 25 -15.18 3.19 14.06
C CYS A 25 -14.64 2.18 15.09
N HIS A 26 -15.11 0.95 15.01
CA HIS A 26 -14.66 -0.17 15.81
C HIS A 26 -13.86 -1.09 14.89
N VAL A 27 -12.58 -1.33 15.19
CA VAL A 27 -11.67 -2.14 14.37
C VAL A 27 -11.20 -3.34 15.19
N PHE A 28 -11.31 -4.52 14.61
CA PHE A 28 -10.94 -5.82 15.17
C PHE A 28 -9.93 -6.47 14.25
N ARG A 29 -8.96 -7.18 14.84
CA ARG A 29 -8.05 -8.04 14.10
C ARG A 29 -8.45 -9.48 14.40
N CYS A 30 -8.68 -10.25 13.35
CA CYS A 30 -9.26 -11.59 13.39
C CYS A 30 -8.20 -12.63 13.01
N ASP A 31 -8.28 -13.81 13.64
CA ASP A 31 -7.36 -14.91 13.34
C ASP A 31 -7.75 -15.68 12.07
N THR A 32 -8.98 -15.51 11.60
CA THR A 32 -9.52 -16.03 10.34
C THR A 32 -9.75 -14.90 9.33
N PRO A 33 -9.85 -15.20 8.01
CA PRO A 33 -10.13 -14.17 7.01
C PRO A 33 -11.41 -13.38 7.33
N ALA A 34 -11.28 -12.07 7.51
CA ALA A 34 -12.36 -11.14 7.87
C ALA A 34 -13.52 -11.14 6.85
N LYS A 35 -13.27 -11.58 5.61
CA LYS A 35 -14.31 -11.80 4.60
C LYS A 35 -15.37 -12.79 5.08
N ASN A 36 -14.97 -13.88 5.72
CA ASN A 36 -15.90 -14.91 6.19
C ASN A 36 -16.79 -14.34 7.31
N ILE A 37 -16.22 -13.54 8.20
CA ILE A 37 -16.95 -12.87 9.29
C ILE A 37 -17.97 -11.88 8.71
N ALA A 38 -17.58 -11.09 7.71
CA ALA A 38 -18.48 -10.15 7.05
C ALA A 38 -19.63 -10.86 6.31
N THR A 39 -19.34 -11.96 5.61
CA THR A 39 -20.35 -12.78 4.92
C THR A 39 -21.33 -13.42 5.90
N SER A 40 -20.84 -14.05 6.97
CA SER A 40 -21.73 -14.66 7.99
C SER A 40 -22.64 -13.63 8.66
N LEU A 41 -22.14 -12.43 8.97
CA LEU A 41 -22.96 -11.35 9.52
C LEU A 41 -23.99 -10.85 8.51
N HIS A 42 -23.61 -10.73 7.23
CA HIS A 42 -24.53 -10.36 6.18
C HIS A 42 -25.67 -11.39 6.04
N ASP A 43 -25.35 -12.69 6.08
CA ASP A 43 -26.32 -13.77 5.94
C ASP A 43 -27.27 -13.85 7.15
N ILE A 44 -26.75 -13.68 8.37
CA ILE A 44 -27.58 -13.59 9.59
C ILE A 44 -28.55 -12.43 9.49
N LEU A 45 -28.08 -11.26 9.07
CA LEU A 45 -28.93 -10.06 8.93
C LEU A 45 -29.96 -10.22 7.79
N SER A 46 -29.58 -10.84 6.68
CA SER A 46 -30.51 -11.14 5.57
C SER A 46 -31.58 -12.12 5.99
N THR A 47 -31.21 -13.17 6.74
CA THR A 47 -32.14 -14.19 7.24
C THR A 47 -33.15 -13.61 8.23
N VAL A 48 -32.75 -12.62 9.03
CA VAL A 48 -33.64 -11.89 9.95
C VAL A 48 -34.58 -10.94 9.21
N MET A 49 -34.22 -10.46 8.01
CA MET A 49 -35.08 -9.60 7.20
C MET A 49 -36.14 -10.37 6.40
N ASP A 50 -35.84 -11.62 6.01
CA ASP A 50 -36.78 -12.48 5.27
C ASP A 50 -37.76 -13.21 6.20
N ASN A 51 -37.35 -13.54 7.43
CA ASN A 51 -38.23 -14.11 8.43
C ASN A 51 -38.85 -12.98 9.26
N ASN A 52 -40.08 -12.57 8.91
CA ASN A 52 -40.84 -11.52 9.58
C ASN A 52 -41.30 -11.89 11.02
N GLU A 53 -40.48 -12.64 11.77
CA GLU A 53 -40.66 -12.95 13.19
C GLU A 53 -39.95 -11.87 14.01
N MET A 54 -40.77 -10.94 14.46
CA MET A 54 -40.47 -9.75 15.25
C MET A 54 -39.65 -10.07 16.52
N ILE A 55 -38.32 -10.01 16.44
CA ILE A 55 -37.50 -9.66 17.61
C ILE A 55 -37.43 -8.13 17.65
N PRO A 56 -38.03 -7.44 18.64
CA PRO A 56 -37.97 -6.00 18.75
C PRO A 56 -36.61 -5.59 19.32
N LEU A 57 -35.54 -5.90 18.61
CA LEU A 57 -34.35 -5.06 18.73
C LEU A 57 -34.78 -3.71 18.12
N ARG A 58 -34.92 -2.69 18.99
CA ARG A 58 -35.26 -1.31 18.64
C ARG A 58 -34.18 -0.70 17.72
N LEU A 59 -34.10 -1.18 16.48
CA LEU A 59 -33.24 -0.70 15.41
C LEU A 59 -34.02 0.27 14.54
N ASN A 60 -34.47 1.37 15.15
CA ASN A 60 -35.22 2.40 14.42
C ASN A 60 -34.39 3.19 13.39
N GLN A 61 -33.14 2.82 13.09
CA GLN A 61 -32.34 3.46 12.02
C GLN A 61 -31.28 2.52 11.41
N ILE A 62 -31.69 1.33 10.96
CA ILE A 62 -30.96 0.68 9.85
C ILE A 62 -31.55 1.21 8.54
N PHE A 63 -30.99 2.29 8.03
CA PHE A 63 -30.87 2.42 6.59
C PHE A 63 -29.70 1.52 6.19
N ILE A 64 -29.96 0.46 5.43
CA ILE A 64 -28.92 -0.26 4.68
C ILE A 64 -28.70 0.60 3.44
N PRO A 65 -27.61 1.37 3.33
CA PRO A 65 -27.27 1.97 2.06
C PRO A 65 -26.94 0.80 1.13
N SER A 66 -27.66 0.69 0.03
CA SER A 66 -27.21 -0.06 -1.14
C SER A 66 -25.78 0.41 -1.44
N GLU A 67 -24.82 -0.49 -1.22
CA GLU A 67 -23.42 -0.34 -1.61
C GLU A 67 -22.73 0.95 -1.13
N PHE A 68 -22.29 0.94 0.14
CA PHE A 68 -21.13 1.75 0.50
C PHE A 68 -19.96 1.26 -0.37
N PRO A 69 -19.18 2.14 -1.03
CA PRO A 69 -18.27 1.72 -2.08
C PRO A 69 -17.32 0.67 -1.50
N ALA A 70 -17.49 -0.59 -1.92
CA ALA A 70 -16.41 -1.55 -1.88
C ALA A 70 -15.17 -0.80 -2.39
N PRO A 71 -14.01 -0.87 -1.71
CA PRO A 71 -12.82 -0.14 -2.12
C PRO A 71 -12.67 -0.33 -3.62
N LYS A 72 -12.91 0.75 -4.39
CA LYS A 72 -13.05 0.67 -5.84
C LYS A 72 -11.76 0.07 -6.34
N ASN A 73 -11.84 -1.19 -6.77
CA ASN A 73 -10.83 -1.97 -7.46
C ASN A 73 -9.41 -1.41 -7.21
N GLU A 74 -8.89 -1.58 -5.98
CA GLU A 74 -7.52 -1.17 -5.70
C GLU A 74 -6.66 -1.86 -6.74
N LEU A 75 -5.94 -1.09 -7.57
CA LEU A 75 -5.16 -1.64 -8.66
C LEU A 75 -4.02 -2.47 -8.06
N VAL A 76 -4.26 -3.76 -7.90
CA VAL A 76 -3.27 -4.73 -7.46
C VAL A 76 -2.56 -5.25 -8.69
N GLN A 77 -1.29 -4.88 -8.84
CA GLN A 77 -0.42 -5.44 -9.86
C GLN A 77 0.17 -6.75 -9.36
N ARG A 78 0.31 -7.75 -10.23
CA ARG A 78 0.82 -9.07 -9.87
C ARG A 78 2.06 -9.38 -10.69
N PHE A 79 3.12 -9.84 -10.03
CA PHE A 79 4.40 -10.18 -10.66
C PHE A 79 4.81 -11.59 -10.29
N GLN A 80 5.00 -12.44 -11.28
CA GLN A 80 5.57 -13.78 -11.09
C GLN A 80 7.09 -13.66 -11.09
N VAL A 81 7.72 -14.04 -9.99
CA VAL A 81 9.17 -13.94 -9.76
C VAL A 81 9.63 -15.14 -8.93
N ARG A 82 10.95 -15.31 -8.76
CA ARG A 82 11.49 -16.28 -7.80
C ARG A 82 11.94 -15.57 -6.53
N TYR A 83 11.59 -16.13 -5.38
CA TYR A 83 11.94 -15.60 -4.08
C TYR A 83 13.25 -16.23 -3.60
N LEU A 84 14.23 -15.37 -3.33
CA LEU A 84 15.55 -15.77 -2.81
C LEU A 84 15.52 -15.91 -1.29
N GLY A 85 14.49 -15.37 -0.64
CA GLY A 85 14.30 -15.40 0.80
C GLY A 85 14.39 -14.02 1.44
N ARG A 86 14.54 -14.03 2.76
CA ARG A 86 14.74 -12.83 3.57
C ARG A 86 15.89 -13.02 4.56
N VAL A 87 16.62 -11.94 4.82
CA VAL A 87 17.73 -11.93 5.78
C VAL A 87 17.70 -10.66 6.61
N PRO A 88 18.11 -10.71 7.90
CA PRO A 88 18.31 -9.50 8.68
C PRO A 88 19.46 -8.67 8.11
N VAL A 89 19.32 -7.34 8.19
CA VAL A 89 20.35 -6.38 7.77
C VAL A 89 20.57 -5.34 8.85
N THR A 90 21.79 -4.78 8.92
CA THR A 90 22.20 -3.88 10.02
C THR A 90 21.82 -2.42 9.80
N LYS A 91 21.39 -2.06 8.60
CA LYS A 91 21.04 -0.68 8.22
C LYS A 91 19.69 -0.64 7.51
N PRO A 92 18.91 0.44 7.67
CA PRO A 92 17.62 0.60 6.99
C PRO A 92 17.75 0.86 5.49
N ALA A 93 18.92 1.33 5.03
CA ALA A 93 19.13 1.73 3.65
C ALA A 93 20.59 1.58 3.24
N GLY A 94 20.81 1.34 1.95
CA GLY A 94 22.13 1.25 1.35
C GLY A 94 22.13 0.33 0.14
N VAL A 95 22.65 0.82 -0.99
CA VAL A 95 22.84 -0.01 -2.19
C VAL A 95 23.86 -1.12 -1.91
N ASP A 96 24.88 -0.82 -1.12
CA ASP A 96 25.85 -1.78 -0.59
C ASP A 96 25.16 -2.86 0.27
N VAL A 97 24.24 -2.45 1.15
CA VAL A 97 23.52 -3.36 2.05
C VAL A 97 22.71 -4.41 1.26
N ILE A 98 21.91 -3.97 0.29
CA ILE A 98 21.10 -4.91 -0.51
C ILE A 98 21.96 -5.77 -1.43
N ASN A 99 23.07 -5.25 -1.96
CA ASN A 99 23.95 -6.02 -2.84
C ASN A 99 24.69 -7.11 -2.08
N VAL A 100 25.17 -6.83 -0.86
CA VAL A 100 25.77 -7.85 0.00
C VAL A 100 24.76 -8.97 0.31
N ALA A 101 23.51 -8.62 0.64
CA ALA A 101 22.47 -9.60 0.90
C ALA A 101 22.16 -10.46 -0.34
N LEU A 102 22.04 -9.83 -1.51
CA LEU A 102 21.78 -10.51 -2.79
C LEU A 102 22.93 -11.45 -3.19
N GLU A 103 24.18 -10.99 -3.11
CA GLU A 103 25.37 -11.81 -3.43
C GLU A 103 25.43 -13.06 -2.56
N ASN A 104 25.16 -12.93 -1.25
CA ASN A 104 25.12 -14.08 -0.34
C ASN A 104 23.99 -15.05 -0.69
N ALA A 105 22.81 -14.55 -1.07
CA ALA A 105 21.67 -15.39 -1.45
C ALA A 105 21.93 -16.15 -2.76
N LEU A 106 22.57 -15.50 -3.74
CA LEU A 106 22.93 -16.11 -5.02
C LEU A 106 24.04 -17.17 -4.89
N ASN A 107 24.97 -16.98 -3.97
CA ASN A 107 26.05 -17.95 -3.72
C ASN A 107 25.60 -19.17 -2.90
N GLY A 108 24.47 -19.06 -2.19
CA GLY A 108 24.02 -20.07 -1.23
C GLY A 108 23.00 -21.08 -1.77
N LYS A 109 22.42 -20.85 -2.95
CA LYS A 109 21.38 -21.70 -3.54
C LYS A 109 21.48 -21.74 -5.06
N ASP A 110 21.30 -22.92 -5.62
CA ASP A 110 21.09 -23.08 -7.06
C ASP A 110 19.75 -22.45 -7.48
N LYS A 111 19.67 -22.03 -8.73
CA LYS A 111 18.51 -21.28 -9.26
C LYS A 111 17.22 -22.12 -9.20
N GLU A 112 17.36 -23.44 -9.31
CA GLU A 112 16.29 -24.44 -9.22
C GLU A 112 15.62 -24.48 -7.84
N ASP A 113 16.34 -24.09 -6.78
CA ASP A 113 15.84 -24.13 -5.39
C ASP A 113 15.11 -22.85 -4.96
N TRP A 114 15.06 -21.84 -5.82
CA TRP A 114 14.38 -20.59 -5.50
C TRP A 114 12.86 -20.75 -5.64
N THR A 115 12.14 -20.37 -4.59
CA THR A 115 10.69 -20.57 -4.50
C THR A 115 9.95 -19.70 -5.51
N PRO A 116 9.14 -20.26 -6.43
CA PRO A 116 8.29 -19.46 -7.31
C PRO A 116 7.22 -18.72 -6.49
N VAL A 117 7.12 -17.41 -6.68
CA VAL A 117 6.17 -16.57 -5.95
C VAL A 117 5.43 -15.59 -6.86
N THR A 118 4.25 -15.18 -6.40
CA THR A 118 3.53 -14.03 -6.93
C THR A 118 3.64 -12.87 -5.94
N VAL A 119 4.19 -11.75 -6.41
CA VAL A 119 4.24 -10.50 -5.65
C VAL A 119 3.05 -9.64 -6.06
N ASN A 120 2.11 -9.44 -5.15
CA ASN A 120 0.99 -8.51 -5.29
C ASN A 120 1.40 -7.14 -4.77
N VAL A 121 1.38 -6.13 -5.63
CA VAL A 121 1.71 -4.74 -5.30
C VAL A 121 0.43 -3.92 -5.27
N ALA A 122 -0.01 -3.55 -4.07
CA ALA A 122 -1.13 -2.66 -3.81
C ALA A 122 -0.62 -1.30 -3.29
N SER A 123 -1.51 -0.32 -3.08
CA SER A 123 -1.10 1.04 -2.74
C SER A 123 -0.51 1.20 -1.33
N ALA A 124 -0.82 0.27 -0.43
CA ALA A 124 -0.36 0.30 0.96
C ALA A 124 0.38 -0.97 1.41
N THR A 125 0.31 -2.04 0.63
CA THR A 125 0.79 -3.37 0.98
C THR A 125 1.43 -4.05 -0.22
N LEU A 126 2.49 -4.80 0.05
CA LEU A 126 3.07 -5.79 -0.85
C LEU A 126 2.81 -7.16 -0.22
N THR A 127 2.33 -8.12 -1.00
CA THR A 127 2.11 -9.49 -0.51
C THR A 127 2.90 -10.44 -1.36
N ILE A 128 3.70 -11.31 -0.72
CA ILE A 128 4.47 -12.36 -1.38
C ILE A 128 3.72 -13.67 -1.15
N LEU A 129 3.24 -14.29 -2.22
CA LEU A 129 2.50 -15.55 -2.16
C LEU A 129 3.29 -16.65 -2.85
N ASN A 130 3.29 -17.85 -2.29
CA ASN A 130 3.75 -19.03 -3.02
C ASN A 130 2.86 -19.22 -4.27
N SER A 131 3.47 -19.38 -5.44
CA SER A 131 2.73 -19.45 -6.71
C SER A 131 1.89 -20.72 -6.88
N GLU A 132 2.22 -21.80 -6.18
CA GLU A 132 1.50 -23.08 -6.28
C GLU A 132 0.41 -23.20 -5.20
N THR A 133 0.73 -22.84 -3.97
CA THR A 133 -0.19 -23.03 -2.82
C THR A 133 -1.03 -21.79 -2.51
N GLU A 134 -0.74 -20.64 -3.13
CA GLU A 134 -1.28 -19.32 -2.79
C GLU A 134 -1.09 -18.93 -1.32
N GLU A 135 -0.21 -19.62 -0.60
CA GLU A 135 0.11 -19.31 0.79
C GLU A 135 0.84 -17.97 0.89
N VAL A 136 0.43 -17.13 1.84
CA VAL A 136 1.09 -15.85 2.09
C VAL A 136 2.40 -16.08 2.84
N LEU A 137 3.52 -15.94 2.15
CA LEU A 137 4.86 -16.04 2.70
C LEU A 137 5.26 -14.77 3.47
N SER A 138 4.80 -13.61 3.02
CA SER A 138 5.04 -12.33 3.70
C SER A 138 4.02 -11.26 3.31
N GLU A 139 3.64 -10.43 4.27
CA GLU A 139 2.87 -9.20 4.06
C GLU A 139 3.72 -7.99 4.48
N CYS A 140 4.12 -7.17 3.51
CA CYS A 140 5.03 -6.05 3.71
C CYS A 140 4.26 -4.73 3.54
N ARG A 141 4.08 -3.97 4.63
CA ARG A 141 3.40 -2.67 4.56
C ARG A 141 4.32 -1.59 3.98
N VAL A 142 3.89 -0.91 2.92
CA VAL A 142 4.68 0.12 2.22
C VAL A 142 5.20 1.22 3.15
N ARG A 143 4.48 1.53 4.24
CA ARG A 143 4.92 2.53 5.25
C ARG A 143 6.24 2.15 5.93
N PHE A 144 6.53 0.87 6.07
CA PHE A 144 7.73 0.37 6.74
C PHE A 144 8.83 -0.04 5.76
N LEU A 145 8.59 0.09 4.45
CA LEU A 145 9.64 -0.06 3.45
C LEU A 145 10.59 1.13 3.57
N SER A 146 11.79 0.85 4.02
CA SER A 146 12.83 1.84 4.33
C SER A 146 13.79 2.06 3.16
N PHE A 147 13.97 1.04 2.33
CA PHE A 147 14.81 1.10 1.14
C PHE A 147 14.41 0.05 0.10
N MET A 148 14.71 0.30 -1.16
CA MET A 148 14.54 -0.67 -2.26
C MET A 148 15.56 -0.39 -3.37
N GLY A 149 15.89 -1.41 -4.15
CA GLY A 149 16.78 -1.25 -5.29
C GLY A 149 16.91 -2.51 -6.14
N VAL A 150 17.33 -2.30 -7.37
CA VAL A 150 17.84 -3.35 -8.26
C VAL A 150 19.30 -3.59 -7.88
N GLY A 151 19.73 -4.85 -7.81
CA GLY A 151 21.10 -5.20 -7.49
C GLY A 151 22.06 -4.92 -8.65
N LYS A 152 23.32 -5.36 -8.52
CA LYS A 152 24.31 -5.30 -9.60
C LYS A 152 23.85 -6.05 -10.85
N ASP A 153 23.17 -7.18 -10.65
CA ASP A 153 22.48 -7.92 -11.71
C ASP A 153 21.08 -7.33 -11.91
N VAL A 154 20.75 -7.00 -13.16
CA VAL A 154 19.45 -6.42 -13.55
C VAL A 154 18.25 -7.32 -13.26
N HIS A 155 18.46 -8.62 -13.07
CA HIS A 155 17.40 -9.56 -12.68
C HIS A 155 17.11 -9.53 -11.18
N THR A 156 18.02 -8.99 -10.38
CA THR A 156 17.89 -9.00 -8.92
C THR A 156 17.19 -7.75 -8.41
N PHE A 157 16.24 -7.95 -7.51
CA PHE A 157 15.52 -6.88 -6.83
C PHE A 157 15.48 -7.16 -5.34
N ALA A 158 15.62 -6.11 -4.53
CA ALA A 158 15.50 -6.22 -3.09
C ALA A 158 14.84 -4.98 -2.46
N PHE A 159 14.21 -5.19 -1.31
CA PHE A 159 13.72 -4.11 -0.46
C PHE A 159 13.92 -4.43 1.02
N ILE A 160 14.10 -3.38 1.83
CA ILE A 160 14.34 -3.46 3.26
C ILE A 160 13.10 -2.96 4.00
N MET A 161 12.58 -3.81 4.88
CA MET A 161 11.48 -3.53 5.79
C MET A 161 12.03 -3.21 7.19
N ALA A 162 11.51 -2.18 7.82
CA ALA A 162 11.70 -1.94 9.25
C ALA A 162 10.61 -2.69 10.04
N GLU A 163 10.96 -3.74 10.76
CA GLU A 163 10.01 -4.51 11.58
C GLU A 163 9.94 -3.98 13.02
N GLY A 164 11.00 -3.33 13.49
CA GLY A 164 11.10 -2.72 14.81
C GLY A 164 12.24 -1.70 14.89
N PRO A 165 12.42 -1.01 16.03
CA PRO A 165 13.54 -0.09 16.22
C PRO A 165 14.88 -0.82 16.12
N GLY A 166 15.62 -0.60 15.02
CA GLY A 166 16.90 -1.26 14.76
C GLY A 166 16.80 -2.63 14.09
N ASP A 167 15.58 -3.14 13.89
CA ASP A 167 15.33 -4.43 13.25
C ASP A 167 14.91 -4.24 11.79
N PHE A 168 15.79 -4.65 10.89
CA PHE A 168 15.59 -4.51 9.45
C PHE A 168 15.71 -5.85 8.74
N ILE A 169 14.75 -6.13 7.85
CA ILE A 169 14.69 -7.36 7.08
C ILE A 169 14.76 -7.02 5.58
N CYS A 170 15.71 -7.61 4.87
CA CYS A 170 15.84 -7.49 3.43
C CYS A 170 15.16 -8.67 2.73
N HIS A 171 14.17 -8.39 1.89
CA HIS A 171 13.53 -9.36 1.00
C HIS A 171 14.16 -9.30 -0.39
N MET A 172 14.39 -10.45 -1.01
CA MET A 172 15.17 -10.56 -2.24
C MET A 172 14.49 -11.43 -3.29
N PHE A 173 14.56 -11.02 -4.55
CA PHE A 173 13.85 -11.62 -5.66
C PHE A 173 14.74 -11.71 -6.91
N TRP A 174 14.50 -12.74 -7.70
CA TRP A 174 14.96 -12.86 -9.07
C TRP A 174 13.79 -12.67 -10.04
N CYS A 175 13.94 -11.76 -10.98
CA CYS A 175 12.92 -11.34 -11.94
C CYS A 175 13.37 -11.64 -13.37
N ASP A 176 12.52 -12.30 -14.14
CA ASP A 176 12.75 -12.52 -15.58
C ASP A 176 11.73 -11.66 -16.38
N PRO A 177 12.14 -10.96 -17.45
CA PRO A 177 13.51 -10.88 -18.00
C PRO A 177 14.42 -9.89 -17.24
N ASN A 178 13.88 -9.08 -16.33
CA ASN A 178 14.65 -8.22 -15.41
C ASN A 178 13.72 -7.65 -14.33
N ALA A 179 14.28 -6.90 -13.37
CA ALA A 179 13.58 -6.31 -12.24
C ALA A 179 12.84 -4.99 -12.53
N ALA A 180 12.86 -4.47 -13.76
CA ALA A 180 12.35 -3.13 -14.04
C ALA A 180 10.86 -2.98 -13.67
N SER A 181 10.00 -3.90 -14.12
CA SER A 181 8.56 -3.82 -13.90
C SER A 181 8.17 -3.91 -12.42
N LEU A 182 8.78 -4.85 -11.68
CA LEU A 182 8.53 -5.01 -10.26
C LEU A 182 9.04 -3.79 -9.46
N SER A 183 10.26 -3.34 -9.75
CA SER A 183 10.84 -2.19 -9.04
C SER A 183 10.06 -0.89 -9.32
N GLU A 184 9.60 -0.66 -10.55
CA GLU A 184 8.75 0.49 -10.89
C GLU A 184 7.41 0.44 -10.14
N ALA A 185 6.77 -0.73 -10.08
CA ALA A 185 5.50 -0.89 -9.38
C ALA A 185 5.64 -0.64 -7.87
N VAL A 186 6.67 -1.18 -7.23
CA VAL A 186 6.93 -0.95 -5.79
C VAL A 186 7.27 0.52 -5.53
N GLN A 187 8.05 1.15 -6.41
CA GLN A 187 8.37 2.57 -6.32
C GLN A 187 7.09 3.42 -6.44
N ALA A 188 6.22 3.13 -7.40
CA ALA A 188 4.96 3.83 -7.58
C ALA A 188 4.04 3.68 -6.34
N ALA A 189 3.98 2.49 -5.75
CA ALA A 189 3.25 2.26 -4.50
C ALA A 189 3.80 3.13 -3.35
N CYS A 190 5.13 3.19 -3.18
CA CYS A 190 5.78 4.05 -2.19
C CYS A 190 5.43 5.53 -2.39
N MET A 191 5.50 6.01 -3.63
CA MET A 191 5.18 7.40 -3.99
C MET A 191 3.72 7.74 -3.70
N LEU A 192 2.77 6.89 -4.11
CA LEU A 192 1.35 7.09 -3.84
C LEU A 192 1.05 7.08 -2.34
N ARG A 193 1.72 6.19 -1.59
CA ARG A 193 1.53 6.12 -0.13
C ARG A 193 2.03 7.39 0.56
N TYR A 194 3.18 7.90 0.13
CA TYR A 194 3.74 9.16 0.62
C TYR A 194 2.80 10.33 0.35
N GLN A 195 2.30 10.46 -0.88
CA GLN A 195 1.36 11.52 -1.26
C GLN A 195 0.07 11.48 -0.41
N LYS A 196 -0.55 10.30 -0.26
CA LYS A 196 -1.75 10.13 0.59
C LYS A 196 -1.52 10.53 2.04
N CYS A 197 -0.31 10.35 2.57
CA CYS A 197 0.04 10.77 3.92
C CYS A 197 0.20 12.29 4.05
N LEU A 198 0.67 12.98 3.01
CA LEU A 198 0.73 14.44 2.97
C LEU A 198 -0.66 15.05 2.87
N ASP A 199 -1.51 14.51 1.99
CA ASP A 199 -2.86 15.04 1.73
C ASP A 199 -3.82 14.85 2.91
N ALA A 200 -3.60 13.79 3.71
CA ALA A 200 -4.37 13.55 4.93
C ALA A 200 -4.05 14.54 6.07
N ARG A 201 -3.07 15.43 5.90
CA ARG A 201 -2.77 16.48 6.88
C ARG A 201 -3.83 17.58 6.76
N PRO A 202 -4.53 17.95 7.85
CA PRO A 202 -5.45 19.08 7.80
C PRO A 202 -4.70 20.34 7.34
N PRO A 203 -5.35 21.27 6.62
CA PRO A 203 -4.73 22.54 6.26
C PRO A 203 -4.45 23.32 7.53
N SER A 204 -3.24 23.14 8.08
CA SER A 204 -2.69 24.00 9.11
C SER A 204 -2.37 25.34 8.47
N SER A 205 -3.08 26.37 8.92
CA SER A 205 -2.76 27.79 8.81
C SER A 205 -1.25 28.03 8.80
N GLY A 206 -0.81 28.90 7.89
CA GLY A 206 0.57 29.01 7.44
C GLY A 206 1.64 29.09 8.53
N SER A 207 2.68 28.27 8.36
CA SER A 207 4.06 28.58 8.74
C SER A 207 4.98 27.54 8.10
N SER A 208 5.61 27.93 7.00
CA SER A 208 6.65 27.15 6.32
C SER A 208 8.00 27.38 7.02
N CYS A 209 8.53 26.36 7.70
CA CYS A 209 9.93 26.32 8.09
C CYS A 209 10.37 24.88 8.36
N LEU A 210 10.65 24.15 7.28
CA LEU A 210 11.53 22.98 7.34
C LEU A 210 12.67 23.15 6.32
N PRO A 211 13.92 22.88 6.68
CA PRO A 211 15.05 22.97 5.76
C PRO A 211 14.92 21.93 4.64
N GLY A 212 15.27 22.34 3.42
CA GLY A 212 15.10 21.53 2.22
C GLY A 212 15.95 20.25 2.24
N PRO A 213 15.50 19.17 1.56
CA PRO A 213 16.19 17.89 1.55
C PRO A 213 17.58 17.97 0.88
N PRO A 214 18.54 17.13 1.28
CA PRO A 214 19.91 17.12 0.76
C PRO A 214 19.99 16.83 -0.75
N ALA A 215 21.13 17.15 -1.37
CA ALA A 215 21.33 17.22 -2.84
C ALA A 215 20.89 15.96 -3.60
N ASP A 216 20.98 14.78 -2.98
CA ASP A 216 20.76 13.49 -3.65
C ASP A 216 19.43 12.80 -3.31
N SER A 217 18.48 13.51 -2.70
CA SER A 217 17.16 12.93 -2.36
C SER A 217 16.19 12.94 -3.55
N VAL A 218 15.46 11.83 -3.75
CA VAL A 218 14.35 11.66 -4.72
C VAL A 218 13.34 12.83 -4.65
N ALA A 219 13.15 13.41 -3.46
CA ALA A 219 12.32 14.58 -3.21
C ALA A 219 12.68 15.83 -4.05
N ARG A 220 13.95 16.04 -4.43
CA ARG A 220 14.36 17.18 -5.27
C ARG A 220 14.00 16.99 -6.74
N ARG A 221 14.10 15.76 -7.25
CA ARG A 221 13.80 15.43 -8.66
C ARG A 221 12.32 15.64 -8.99
N VAL A 222 11.43 15.37 -8.03
CA VAL A 222 9.99 15.67 -8.12
C VAL A 222 9.72 17.18 -8.02
N GLY A 223 10.43 17.91 -7.15
CA GLY A 223 10.29 19.36 -7.01
C GLY A 223 10.60 20.14 -8.29
N SER A 224 11.52 19.67 -9.13
CA SER A 224 11.83 20.30 -10.43
C SER A 224 10.82 19.99 -11.54
N SER A 225 10.24 18.79 -11.57
CA SER A 225 9.25 18.41 -12.59
C SER A 225 7.88 19.05 -12.32
N VAL A 226 7.49 19.20 -11.06
CA VAL A 226 6.23 19.88 -10.69
C VAL A 226 6.30 21.39 -10.92
N LYS A 227 7.46 22.03 -10.66
CA LYS A 227 7.64 23.47 -10.95
C LYS A 227 7.59 23.81 -12.44
N LYS A 228 8.08 22.92 -13.32
CA LYS A 228 8.01 23.14 -14.78
C LYS A 228 6.61 22.93 -15.36
N GLY A 229 5.81 22.02 -14.80
CA GLY A 229 4.44 21.77 -15.26
C GLY A 229 3.46 22.91 -14.96
N VAL A 230 3.63 23.62 -13.84
CA VAL A 230 2.73 24.72 -13.44
C VAL A 230 3.02 26.03 -14.18
N GLN A 231 4.24 26.26 -14.66
CA GLN A 231 4.56 27.44 -15.48
C GLN A 231 4.00 27.34 -16.91
N SER A 232 3.81 26.13 -17.45
CA SER A 232 3.32 25.96 -18.83
C SER A 232 1.80 26.11 -18.99
N LEU A 233 1.02 26.03 -17.90
CA LEU A 233 -0.45 26.10 -17.95
C LEU A 233 -1.02 27.49 -17.65
N LEU A 234 -0.20 28.41 -17.09
CA LEU A 234 -0.62 29.79 -16.79
C LEU A 234 -0.24 30.80 -17.90
N GLY A 235 0.38 30.35 -18.99
CA GLY A 235 0.85 31.23 -20.08
C GLY A 235 -0.14 31.48 -21.22
N SER A 236 -1.32 30.86 -21.26
CA SER A 236 -2.18 30.86 -22.45
C SER A 236 -3.58 31.47 -22.24
N PHE A 237 -3.68 32.58 -21.49
CA PHE A 237 -4.90 33.40 -21.47
C PHE A 237 -4.59 34.88 -21.12
N LYS A 238 -4.22 35.69 -22.14
CA LYS A 238 -4.73 37.06 -22.40
C LYS A 238 -3.90 37.83 -23.47
N ARG A 239 -4.60 38.14 -24.58
CA ARG A 239 -4.65 39.39 -25.38
C ARG A 239 -3.36 40.08 -25.84
N SER A 240 -3.31 40.40 -27.14
CA SER A 240 -3.66 41.75 -27.65
C SER A 240 -3.70 41.79 -29.18
N GLY A 241 -4.73 42.43 -29.73
CA GLY A 241 -4.83 42.75 -31.16
C GLY A 241 -4.08 44.03 -31.58
N SER A 242 -4.02 44.19 -32.90
CA SER A 242 -3.87 45.38 -33.75
C SER A 242 -2.63 46.28 -33.62
N GLN A 243 -1.87 46.44 -34.72
CA GLN A 243 -1.88 47.67 -35.52
C GLN A 243 -1.23 47.51 -36.91
N THR A 244 -1.74 48.31 -37.84
CA THR A 244 -1.47 48.50 -39.28
C THR A 244 -0.08 49.07 -39.60
N PRO A 245 0.27 49.18 -40.89
CA PRO A 245 0.11 50.45 -41.61
C PRO A 245 -0.89 50.38 -42.77
#